data_AF-A0A7S4NK22-F1
#
_entry.id   AF-A0A7S4NK22-F1
#
_cell.length_a   1.000
_cell.length_b   1.000
_cell.length_c   1.000
_cell.angle_alpha   90.00
_cell.angle_beta   90.00
_cell.angle_gamma   90.00
#
_symmetry.space_group_name_H-M   'P 1'
#
loop_
_entity.id
_entity.type
_entity.pdbx_description
1 polymer ?
#
loop_
_entity_poly.entity_id
_entity_poly.type
_entity_poly.pdbx_seq_one_letter_code
_entity_poly.pdbx_strand_id
1 'polypeptide(L)'
;THFKALAKLFQLLRRAGRLPEASKYLASAAKSSPRAALEAGYKYCEGLLHKYMNDPRAALTSLNLARRDGEWGEQAVMLMIEIYLNPENETNWDELQLDERPGGDQSEAVRAAEKLLRELPPSPRQAVLECYTLMAYKSKAQLEKACAKLLELLNVERDYLPALVCLSQAYLMLKQAPKARNHLKRVAKMTFIAEMVDDFERGWLMLSDVYIAGGKYDLAEELCKRCLQSNKSCAKAWEFLGVVKEKEMSYRDAAQHYENAWKYENEASAAVGYKLSFNYLKAKKYVDAIDVCHKVLKQYPDYPKIRKDVLEKARQALRT
;
A
#
# COMPACT_ATOMS: atom_id res chain seq x y z
N THR A 1 -10.27 -24.96 -15.04
CA THR A 1 -10.97 -24.10 -14.06
C THR A 1 -10.72 -22.64 -14.41
N HIS A 2 -11.68 -21.72 -14.28
CA HIS A 2 -11.50 -20.33 -14.74
C HIS A 2 -10.74 -19.46 -13.71
N PHE A 3 -9.40 -19.59 -13.64
CA PHE A 3 -8.58 -18.84 -12.69
C PHE A 3 -8.60 -17.32 -12.89
N LYS A 4 -8.87 -16.82 -14.11
CA LYS A 4 -9.08 -15.38 -14.35
C LYS A 4 -10.25 -14.83 -13.54
N ALA A 5 -11.34 -15.59 -13.45
CA ALA A 5 -12.49 -15.22 -12.63
C ALA A 5 -12.14 -15.28 -11.14
N LEU A 6 -11.32 -16.25 -10.71
CA LEU A 6 -10.86 -16.36 -9.34
C LEU A 6 -9.97 -15.18 -8.93
N ALA A 7 -9.00 -14.80 -9.77
CA ALA A 7 -8.16 -13.63 -9.54
C ALA A 7 -8.99 -12.34 -9.44
N LYS A 8 -9.97 -12.15 -10.33
CA LYS A 8 -10.88 -11.00 -10.28
C LYS A 8 -11.78 -11.02 -9.03
N LEU A 9 -12.24 -12.20 -8.62
CA LEU A 9 -12.98 -12.37 -7.37
C LEU A 9 -12.13 -11.95 -6.17
N PHE A 10 -10.85 -12.31 -6.11
CA PHE A 10 -9.96 -11.89 -5.02
C PHE A 10 -9.77 -10.38 -4.97
N GLN A 11 -9.59 -9.74 -6.12
CA GLN A 11 -9.55 -8.27 -6.22
C GLN A 11 -10.83 -7.64 -5.67
N LEU A 12 -12.00 -8.15 -6.05
CA LEU A 12 -13.29 -7.65 -5.56
C LEU A 12 -13.49 -7.89 -4.06
N LEU A 13 -13.11 -9.07 -3.55
CA LEU A 13 -13.19 -9.39 -2.13
C LEU A 13 -12.28 -8.49 -1.30
N ARG A 14 -11.03 -8.25 -1.75
CA ARG A 14 -10.13 -7.26 -1.14
C ARG A 14 -10.82 -5.90 -1.08
N ARG A 15 -11.26 -5.38 -2.22
CA ARG A 15 -11.91 -4.06 -2.32
C ARG A 15 -13.18 -3.94 -1.49
N ALA A 16 -13.90 -5.04 -1.29
CA ALA A 16 -15.09 -5.07 -0.45
C ALA A 16 -14.79 -5.20 1.06
N GLY A 17 -13.54 -5.34 1.48
CA GLY A 17 -13.18 -5.61 2.88
C GLY A 17 -13.49 -7.04 3.33
N ARG A 18 -13.62 -7.96 2.37
CA ARG A 18 -14.03 -9.36 2.57
C ARG A 18 -12.93 -10.35 2.17
N LEU A 19 -11.66 -9.93 2.24
CA LEU A 19 -10.51 -10.76 1.88
C LEU A 19 -10.46 -12.13 2.61
N PRO A 20 -10.87 -12.27 3.89
CA PRO A 20 -10.88 -13.58 4.55
C PRO A 20 -11.71 -14.65 3.83
N GLU A 21 -12.69 -14.23 3.02
CA GLU A 21 -13.49 -15.15 2.20
C GLU A 21 -12.73 -15.70 0.98
N ALA A 22 -11.61 -15.12 0.58
CA ALA A 22 -10.85 -15.59 -0.58
C ALA A 22 -10.29 -17.01 -0.37
N SER A 23 -9.87 -17.35 0.86
CA SER A 23 -9.28 -18.65 1.19
C SER A 23 -10.21 -19.83 0.91
N LYS A 24 -11.53 -19.70 1.15
CA LYS A 24 -12.50 -20.76 0.82
C LYS A 24 -12.60 -21.00 -0.69
N TYR A 25 -12.52 -19.94 -1.50
CA TYR A 25 -12.60 -20.07 -2.95
C TYR A 25 -11.30 -20.65 -3.53
N LEU A 26 -10.13 -20.30 -2.97
CA LEU A 26 -8.87 -20.92 -3.34
C LEU A 26 -8.88 -22.44 -3.03
N ALA A 27 -9.33 -22.81 -1.83
CA ALA A 27 -9.44 -24.22 -1.42
C ALA A 27 -10.43 -25.01 -2.29
N SER A 28 -11.54 -24.39 -2.70
CA SER A 28 -12.49 -24.99 -3.64
C SER A 28 -11.86 -25.19 -5.03
N ALA A 29 -11.11 -24.19 -5.52
CA ALA A 29 -10.40 -24.27 -6.80
C ALA A 29 -9.37 -25.41 -6.81
N ALA A 30 -8.65 -25.63 -5.70
CA ALA A 30 -7.70 -26.74 -5.56
C ALA A 30 -8.37 -28.13 -5.71
N LYS A 31 -9.64 -28.26 -5.29
CA LYS A 31 -10.42 -29.50 -5.37
C LYS A 31 -11.11 -29.72 -6.71
N SER A 32 -11.09 -28.73 -7.60
CA SER A 32 -11.79 -28.81 -8.90
C SER A 32 -11.22 -29.88 -9.85
N SER A 33 -9.93 -30.23 -9.69
CA SER A 33 -9.24 -31.26 -10.45
C SER A 33 -8.01 -31.74 -9.67
N PRO A 34 -7.58 -33.01 -9.81
CA PRO A 34 -6.36 -33.51 -9.18
C PRO A 34 -5.10 -32.72 -9.52
N ARG A 35 -5.08 -32.04 -10.67
CA ARG A 35 -3.95 -31.22 -11.14
C ARG A 35 -4.13 -29.73 -10.92
N ALA A 36 -5.30 -29.28 -10.42
CA ALA A 36 -5.61 -27.85 -10.30
C ALA A 36 -4.55 -27.09 -9.52
N ALA A 37 -4.03 -27.66 -8.43
CA ALA A 37 -3.00 -27.03 -7.60
C ALA A 37 -1.64 -26.89 -8.29
N LEU A 38 -1.39 -27.58 -9.40
CA LEU A 38 -0.16 -27.50 -10.20
C LEU A 38 -0.29 -26.52 -11.38
N GLU A 39 -1.50 -26.08 -11.71
CA GLU A 39 -1.74 -25.17 -12.83
C GLU A 39 -1.21 -23.77 -12.52
N ALA A 40 -0.57 -23.11 -13.51
CA ALA A 40 0.01 -21.79 -13.33
C ALA A 40 -1.01 -20.74 -12.87
N GLY A 41 -2.25 -20.82 -13.36
CA GLY A 41 -3.32 -19.93 -12.92
C GLY A 41 -3.70 -20.11 -11.45
N TYR A 42 -3.63 -21.33 -10.91
CA TYR A 42 -3.80 -21.56 -9.48
C TYR A 42 -2.65 -20.94 -8.69
N LYS A 43 -1.41 -21.18 -9.11
CA LYS A 43 -0.21 -20.63 -8.47
C LYS A 43 -0.16 -19.10 -8.48
N TYR A 44 -0.64 -18.50 -9.56
CA TYR A 44 -0.85 -17.05 -9.62
C TYR A 44 -1.88 -16.59 -8.60
N CYS A 45 -3.05 -17.23 -8.53
CA CYS A 45 -4.11 -16.85 -7.58
C CYS A 45 -3.65 -17.03 -6.12
N GLU A 46 -2.93 -18.11 -5.83
CA GLU A 46 -2.30 -18.39 -4.53
C GLU A 46 -1.31 -17.27 -4.16
N GLY A 47 -0.40 -16.92 -5.07
CA GLY A 47 0.56 -15.84 -4.88
C GLY A 47 -0.10 -14.45 -4.70
N LEU A 48 -1.15 -14.17 -5.47
CA LEU A 48 -1.94 -12.94 -5.35
C LEU A 48 -2.62 -12.84 -3.98
N LEU A 49 -3.15 -13.95 -3.47
CA LEU A 49 -3.79 -13.97 -2.16
C LEU A 49 -2.77 -13.75 -1.03
N HIS A 50 -1.61 -14.41 -1.09
CA HIS A 50 -0.53 -14.20 -0.13
C HIS A 50 -0.04 -12.75 -0.14
N LYS A 51 0.07 -12.11 -1.33
CA LYS A 51 0.39 -10.68 -1.43
C LYS A 51 -0.64 -9.83 -0.67
N TYR A 52 -1.93 -10.10 -0.82
CA TYR A 52 -2.99 -9.37 -0.12
C TYR A 52 -3.04 -9.63 1.39
N MET A 53 -2.53 -10.79 1.85
CA MET A 53 -2.37 -11.12 3.26
C MET A 53 -1.09 -10.55 3.88
N ASN A 54 -0.30 -9.78 3.13
CA ASN A 54 1.00 -9.24 3.54
C ASN A 54 2.04 -10.34 3.86
N ASP A 55 2.01 -11.43 3.11
CA ASP A 55 3.02 -12.51 3.16
C ASP A 55 3.86 -12.51 1.87
N PRO A 56 4.89 -11.65 1.78
CA PRO A 56 5.69 -11.50 0.56
C PRO A 56 6.47 -12.77 0.22
N ARG A 57 6.88 -13.56 1.21
CA ARG A 57 7.68 -14.78 0.98
C ARG A 57 6.85 -15.88 0.32
N ALA A 58 5.66 -16.16 0.86
CA ALA A 58 4.75 -17.13 0.27
C ALA A 58 4.22 -16.66 -1.10
N ALA A 59 3.98 -15.35 -1.24
CA ALA A 59 3.60 -14.74 -2.50
C ALA A 59 4.64 -14.98 -3.60
N LEU A 60 5.91 -14.61 -3.35
CA LEU A 60 7.01 -14.80 -4.30
C LEU A 60 7.22 -16.28 -4.66
N THR A 61 7.11 -17.18 -3.68
CA THR A 61 7.25 -18.62 -3.90
C THR A 61 6.20 -19.13 -4.89
N SER A 62 4.94 -18.73 -4.70
CA SER A 62 3.82 -19.16 -5.54
C SER A 62 3.87 -18.50 -6.93
N LEU A 63 4.15 -17.19 -6.99
CA LEU A 63 4.26 -16.45 -8.26
C LEU A 63 5.42 -16.96 -9.12
N ASN A 64 6.54 -17.37 -8.51
CA ASN A 64 7.66 -17.95 -9.26
C ASN A 64 7.29 -19.25 -9.98
N LEU A 65 6.31 -20.01 -9.47
CA LEU A 65 5.79 -21.20 -10.14
C LEU A 65 4.88 -20.87 -11.33
N ALA A 66 4.28 -19.67 -11.38
CA ALA A 66 3.48 -19.19 -12.51
C ALA A 66 4.29 -18.36 -13.52
N ARG A 67 5.48 -17.87 -13.14
CA ARG A 67 6.33 -16.92 -13.88
C ARG A 67 6.63 -17.28 -15.33
N ARG A 68 6.80 -18.57 -15.65
CA ARG A 68 7.20 -19.03 -17.00
C ARG A 68 6.01 -19.40 -17.90
N ASP A 69 4.80 -19.26 -17.40
CA ASP A 69 3.59 -19.55 -18.16
C ASP A 69 3.28 -18.45 -19.18
N GLY A 70 2.78 -18.82 -20.36
CA GLY A 70 2.51 -17.86 -21.44
C GLY A 70 1.33 -16.92 -21.17
N GLU A 71 0.39 -17.30 -20.30
CA GLU A 71 -0.79 -16.49 -19.97
C GLU A 71 -0.62 -15.76 -18.63
N TRP A 72 0.00 -16.41 -17.65
CA TRP A 72 0.13 -15.89 -16.28
C TRP A 72 1.49 -15.30 -15.96
N GLY A 73 2.51 -15.60 -16.77
CA GLY A 73 3.90 -15.27 -16.49
C GLY A 73 4.14 -13.76 -16.38
N GLU A 74 3.66 -12.98 -17.35
CA GLU A 74 3.86 -11.52 -17.35
C GLU A 74 3.26 -10.85 -16.11
N GLN A 75 2.01 -11.20 -15.77
CA GLN A 75 1.34 -10.67 -14.58
C GLN A 75 2.02 -11.13 -13.29
N ALA A 76 2.49 -12.39 -13.24
CA ALA A 76 3.24 -12.90 -12.10
C ALA A 76 4.55 -12.13 -11.91
N VAL A 77 5.32 -11.91 -12.98
CA VAL A 77 6.57 -11.14 -12.97
C VAL A 77 6.33 -9.72 -12.47
N MET A 78 5.29 -9.03 -12.97
CA MET A 78 4.96 -7.68 -12.50
C MET A 78 4.63 -7.64 -11.01
N LEU A 79 3.83 -8.59 -10.50
CA LEU A 79 3.53 -8.68 -9.07
C LEU A 79 4.78 -9.00 -8.23
N MET A 80 5.67 -9.87 -8.73
CA MET A 80 6.93 -10.16 -8.05
C MET A 80 7.83 -8.93 -7.96
N ILE A 81 7.93 -8.13 -9.02
CA ILE A 81 8.68 -6.86 -9.01
C ILE A 81 8.08 -5.93 -7.95
N GLU A 82 6.75 -5.74 -7.92
CA GLU A 82 6.11 -4.91 -6.90
C GLU A 82 6.42 -5.39 -5.47
N ILE A 83 6.42 -6.70 -5.23
CA ILE A 83 6.75 -7.27 -3.91
C ILE A 83 8.22 -7.03 -3.54
N TYR A 84 9.15 -7.19 -4.48
CA TYR A 84 10.57 -6.91 -4.21
C TYR A 84 10.82 -5.42 -3.92
N LEU A 85 10.16 -4.53 -4.64
CA LEU A 85 10.37 -3.08 -4.47
C LEU A 85 9.69 -2.53 -3.22
N ASN A 86 8.62 -3.19 -2.74
CA ASN A 86 7.89 -2.77 -1.54
C ASN A 86 7.26 -3.96 -0.80
N PRO A 87 8.05 -4.76 -0.07
CA PRO A 87 7.59 -6.01 0.54
C PRO A 87 6.62 -5.79 1.70
N GLU A 88 6.73 -4.66 2.40
CA GLU A 88 5.89 -4.28 3.54
C GLU A 88 4.67 -3.45 3.11
N ASN A 89 4.53 -3.19 1.81
CA ASN A 89 3.50 -2.31 1.24
C ASN A 89 3.49 -0.93 1.93
N GLU A 90 4.67 -0.40 2.25
CA GLU A 90 4.86 0.93 2.83
C GLU A 90 4.30 2.00 1.90
N THR A 91 3.64 2.99 2.49
CA THR A 91 2.99 4.10 1.76
C THR A 91 3.45 5.48 2.27
N ASN A 92 4.58 5.53 2.97
CA ASN A 92 5.18 6.77 3.46
C ASN A 92 6.14 7.32 2.39
N TRP A 93 5.57 8.02 1.41
CA TRP A 93 6.28 8.43 0.19
C TRP A 93 7.31 9.54 0.39
N ASP A 94 7.17 10.31 1.46
CA ASP A 94 8.01 11.45 1.80
C ASP A 94 9.00 11.14 2.94
N GLU A 95 8.73 10.19 3.83
CA GLU A 95 9.62 9.84 4.95
C GLU A 95 10.81 8.95 4.56
N LEU A 96 10.88 8.49 3.31
CA LEU A 96 12.01 7.70 2.81
C LEU A 96 13.29 8.54 2.80
N GLN A 97 14.19 8.27 3.74
CA GLN A 97 15.52 8.87 3.77
C GLN A 97 16.31 8.44 2.51
N LEU A 98 16.92 9.42 1.84
CA LEU A 98 17.85 9.14 0.75
C LEU A 98 19.06 8.41 1.31
N ASP A 99 19.55 7.39 0.60
CA ASP A 99 20.80 6.75 0.96
C ASP A 99 21.94 7.62 0.42
N GLU A 100 22.56 8.39 1.32
CA GLU A 100 23.68 9.28 0.98
C GLU A 100 25.00 8.52 0.76
N ARG A 101 25.02 7.20 0.98
CA ARG A 101 26.22 6.38 0.73
C ARG A 101 26.49 6.26 -0.77
N PRO A 102 27.69 6.64 -1.25
CA PRO A 102 28.11 6.39 -2.63
C PRO A 102 28.15 4.87 -2.86
N GLY A 103 27.32 4.38 -3.78
CA GLY A 103 27.20 2.94 -4.05
C GLY A 103 26.40 2.18 -2.99
N GLY A 104 25.41 2.82 -2.36
CA GLY A 104 24.48 2.23 -1.38
C GLY A 104 24.14 0.78 -1.70
N ASP A 105 24.29 -0.09 -0.69
CA ASP A 105 24.20 -1.53 -0.84
C ASP A 105 22.97 -1.88 -1.69
N GLN A 106 23.23 -2.45 -2.87
CA GLN A 106 22.16 -2.89 -3.75
C GLN A 106 21.39 -3.98 -3.03
N SER A 107 20.28 -3.59 -2.39
CA SER A 107 19.38 -4.53 -1.75
C SER A 107 19.13 -5.66 -2.74
N GLU A 108 19.31 -6.90 -2.29
CA GLU A 108 19.12 -8.10 -3.13
C GLU A 108 17.75 -8.07 -3.83
N ALA A 109 16.77 -7.41 -3.20
CA ALA A 109 15.46 -7.16 -3.76
C ALA A 109 15.48 -6.28 -5.03
N VAL A 110 16.26 -5.20 -5.05
CA VAL A 110 16.40 -4.34 -6.24
C VAL A 110 17.05 -5.11 -7.40
N ARG A 111 18.11 -5.89 -7.11
CA ARG A 111 18.74 -6.76 -8.11
C ARG A 111 17.79 -7.84 -8.63
N ALA A 112 16.94 -8.40 -7.78
CA ALA A 112 15.92 -9.36 -8.20
C ALA A 112 14.86 -8.72 -9.10
N ALA A 113 14.38 -7.52 -8.76
CA ALA A 113 13.46 -6.74 -9.58
C ALA A 113 14.05 -6.40 -10.96
N GLU A 114 15.33 -5.99 -11.04
CA GLU A 114 16.00 -5.73 -12.31
C GLU A 114 16.11 -6.96 -13.21
N LYS A 115 16.37 -8.14 -12.62
CA LYS A 115 16.41 -9.40 -13.38
C LYS A 115 15.04 -9.74 -13.95
N LEU A 116 13.99 -9.59 -13.13
CA LEU A 116 12.61 -9.81 -13.53
C LEU A 116 12.14 -8.83 -14.61
N LEU A 117 12.55 -7.56 -14.54
CA LEU A 117 12.23 -6.54 -15.54
C LEU A 117 12.70 -6.90 -16.95
N ARG A 118 13.80 -7.65 -17.09
CA ARG A 118 14.34 -8.09 -18.38
C ARG A 118 13.51 -9.19 -19.04
N GLU A 119 12.60 -9.82 -18.28
CA GLU A 119 11.71 -10.86 -18.79
C GLU A 119 10.39 -10.30 -19.30
N LEU A 120 10.09 -9.04 -19.00
CA LEU A 120 8.89 -8.37 -19.48
C LEU A 120 9.09 -7.82 -20.89
N PRO A 121 8.06 -7.90 -21.76
CA PRO A 121 8.10 -7.23 -23.06
C PRO A 121 8.15 -5.70 -22.88
N PRO A 122 8.79 -4.97 -23.82
CA PRO A 122 8.78 -3.52 -23.82
C PRO A 122 7.36 -2.97 -23.83
N SER A 123 7.01 -2.16 -22.84
CA SER A 123 5.70 -1.53 -22.71
C SER A 123 5.79 -0.28 -21.83
N PRO A 124 4.82 0.65 -21.92
CA PRO A 124 4.74 1.77 -20.98
C PRO A 124 4.70 1.31 -19.52
N ARG A 125 4.08 0.17 -19.23
CA ARG A 125 4.04 -0.40 -17.87
C ARG A 125 5.41 -0.90 -17.42
N GLN A 126 6.14 -1.58 -18.29
CA GLN A 126 7.50 -2.04 -18.02
C GLN A 126 8.45 -0.85 -17.77
N ALA A 127 8.33 0.23 -18.55
CA ALA A 127 9.11 1.46 -18.33
C ALA A 127 8.81 2.12 -16.97
N VAL A 128 7.55 2.11 -16.53
CA VAL A 128 7.18 2.60 -15.19
C VAL A 128 7.74 1.72 -14.07
N LEU A 129 7.71 0.40 -14.21
CA LEU A 129 8.33 -0.52 -13.24
C LEU A 129 9.86 -0.36 -13.17
N GLU A 130 10.50 -0.05 -14.29
CA GLU A 130 11.91 0.31 -14.32
C GLU A 130 12.17 1.58 -13.51
N CYS A 131 11.34 2.61 -13.67
CA CYS A 131 11.44 3.83 -12.87
C CYS A 131 11.22 3.57 -11.36
N TYR A 132 10.27 2.72 -10.98
CA TYR A 132 10.13 2.30 -9.58
C TYR A 132 11.40 1.60 -9.06
N THR A 133 12.05 0.80 -9.90
CA THR A 133 13.31 0.13 -9.54
C THR A 133 14.44 1.13 -9.37
N LEU A 134 14.54 2.15 -10.23
CA LEU A 134 15.48 3.27 -10.06
C LEU A 134 15.23 4.02 -8.75
N MET A 135 13.96 4.25 -8.39
CA MET A 135 13.59 4.92 -7.14
C MET A 135 13.94 4.11 -5.90
N ALA A 136 13.90 2.78 -5.98
CA ALA A 136 14.24 1.89 -4.86
C ALA A 136 15.71 1.97 -4.44
N TYR A 137 16.60 2.48 -5.30
CA TYR A 137 17.98 2.84 -4.91
C TYR A 137 18.06 4.00 -3.93
N LYS A 138 16.98 4.79 -3.75
CA LYS A 138 16.91 5.96 -2.86
C LYS A 138 18.06 6.96 -3.06
N SER A 139 18.61 7.02 -4.27
CA SER A 139 19.68 7.94 -4.67
C SER A 139 19.10 9.08 -5.49
N LYS A 140 19.48 10.33 -5.17
CA LYS A 140 19.03 11.53 -5.90
C LYS A 140 19.26 11.41 -7.41
N ALA A 141 20.41 10.90 -7.85
CA ALA A 141 20.73 10.72 -9.26
C ALA A 141 19.77 9.74 -9.95
N GLN A 142 19.42 8.64 -9.29
CA GLN A 142 18.47 7.66 -9.83
C GLN A 142 17.04 8.19 -9.85
N LEU A 143 16.65 8.99 -8.85
CA LEU A 143 15.36 9.68 -8.82
C LEU A 143 15.24 10.70 -9.97
N GLU A 144 16.30 11.47 -10.24
CA GLU A 144 16.33 12.42 -11.36
C GLU A 144 16.27 11.70 -12.72
N LYS A 145 16.99 10.57 -12.85
CA LYS A 145 16.92 9.71 -14.04
C LYS A 145 15.51 9.14 -14.25
N ALA A 146 14.86 8.65 -13.19
CA ALA A 146 13.49 8.17 -13.25
C ALA A 146 12.52 9.29 -13.67
N CYS A 147 12.67 10.49 -13.10
CA CYS A 147 11.88 11.67 -13.50
C CYS A 147 12.02 11.97 -15.00
N ALA A 148 13.25 12.00 -15.53
CA ALA A 148 13.51 12.30 -16.94
C ALA A 148 12.81 11.29 -17.87
N LYS A 149 12.96 9.99 -17.59
CA LYS A 149 12.33 8.92 -18.37
C LYS A 149 10.80 8.96 -18.33
N LEU A 150 10.22 9.27 -17.16
CA LEU A 150 8.77 9.42 -17.02
C LEU A 150 8.24 10.64 -17.76
N LEU A 151 8.99 11.75 -17.79
CA LEU A 151 8.63 12.93 -18.57
C LEU A 151 8.68 12.65 -20.08
N GLU A 152 9.68 11.91 -20.56
CA GLU A 152 9.72 11.44 -21.95
C GLU A 152 8.50 10.59 -22.30
N LEU A 153 8.14 9.63 -21.44
CA LEU A 153 6.95 8.80 -21.63
C LEU A 153 5.67 9.64 -21.67
N LEU A 154 5.55 10.63 -20.78
CA LEU A 154 4.40 11.54 -20.71
C LEU A 154 4.38 12.58 -21.85
N ASN A 155 5.48 12.77 -22.58
CA ASN A 155 5.45 13.56 -23.82
C ASN A 155 4.77 12.79 -24.96
N VAL A 156 4.87 11.45 -24.96
CA VAL A 156 4.22 10.58 -25.94
C VAL A 156 2.79 10.27 -25.50
N GLU A 157 2.60 9.76 -24.28
CA GLU A 157 1.30 9.41 -23.71
C GLU A 157 0.94 10.36 -22.57
N ARG A 158 0.40 11.52 -22.96
CA ARG A 158 0.17 12.64 -22.04
C ARG A 158 -0.53 12.23 -20.74
N ASP A 159 -1.59 11.43 -20.85
CA ASP A 159 -2.49 11.07 -19.76
C ASP A 159 -2.26 9.63 -19.26
N TYR A 160 -1.03 9.09 -19.37
CA TYR A 160 -0.73 7.76 -18.85
C TYR A 160 -0.64 7.75 -17.32
N LEU A 161 -1.70 7.24 -16.67
CA LEU A 161 -1.88 7.28 -15.21
C LEU A 161 -0.71 6.68 -14.41
N PRO A 162 -0.20 5.47 -14.71
CA PRO A 162 0.91 4.89 -13.95
C PRO A 162 2.17 5.77 -13.96
N ALA A 163 2.46 6.43 -15.09
CA ALA A 163 3.62 7.33 -15.17
C ALA A 163 3.42 8.62 -14.38
N LEU A 164 2.21 9.20 -14.39
CA LEU A 164 1.89 10.36 -13.56
C LEU A 164 2.07 10.05 -12.06
N VAL A 165 1.58 8.89 -11.62
CA VAL A 165 1.68 8.42 -10.23
C VAL A 165 3.14 8.18 -9.84
N CYS A 166 3.89 7.46 -10.68
CA CYS A 166 5.32 7.21 -10.45
C CYS A 166 6.14 8.51 -10.39
N LEU A 167 5.87 9.46 -11.30
CA LEU A 167 6.56 10.75 -11.35
C LEU A 167 6.27 11.60 -10.12
N SER A 168 5.00 11.62 -9.69
CA SER A 168 4.60 12.27 -8.45
C SER A 168 5.32 11.70 -7.24
N GLN A 169 5.42 10.38 -7.13
CA GLN A 169 6.15 9.72 -6.05
C GLN A 169 7.64 10.08 -6.08
N ALA A 170 8.29 10.06 -7.25
CA ALA A 170 9.68 10.47 -7.39
C ALA A 170 9.90 11.93 -6.94
N TYR A 171 8.97 12.83 -7.28
CA TYR A 171 9.03 14.21 -6.80
C TYR A 171 8.81 14.35 -5.29
N LEU A 172 7.96 13.52 -4.66
CA LEU A 172 7.82 13.51 -3.19
C LEU A 172 9.11 13.05 -2.51
N MET A 173 9.76 12.00 -3.02
CA MET A 173 11.06 11.53 -2.53
C MET A 173 12.16 12.59 -2.69
N LEU A 174 12.11 13.38 -3.78
CA LEU A 174 12.99 14.53 -4.00
C LEU A 174 12.62 15.77 -3.18
N LYS A 175 11.62 15.68 -2.29
CA LYS A 175 11.07 16.82 -1.50
C LYS A 175 10.51 17.96 -2.35
N GLN A 176 10.12 17.67 -3.59
CA GLN A 176 9.51 18.61 -4.55
C GLN A 176 7.98 18.50 -4.54
N ALA A 177 7.37 18.60 -3.35
CA ALA A 177 5.91 18.45 -3.16
C ALA A 177 5.05 19.35 -4.08
N PRO A 178 5.42 20.60 -4.41
CA PRO A 178 4.63 21.42 -5.35
C PRO A 178 4.53 20.81 -6.75
N LYS A 179 5.61 20.21 -7.27
CA LYS A 179 5.60 19.54 -8.59
C LYS A 179 4.77 18.26 -8.55
N ALA A 180 4.98 17.43 -7.52
CA ALA A 180 4.20 16.23 -7.30
C ALA A 180 2.69 16.55 -7.30
N ARG A 181 2.29 17.56 -6.53
CA ARG A 181 0.89 18.03 -6.42
C ARG A 181 0.27 18.41 -7.76
N ASN A 182 1.03 19.03 -8.67
CA ASN A 182 0.49 19.42 -9.98
C ASN A 182 0.09 18.19 -10.81
N HIS A 183 0.94 17.16 -10.85
CA HIS A 183 0.63 15.90 -11.52
C HIS A 183 -0.49 15.13 -10.79
N LEU A 184 -0.47 15.10 -9.46
CA LEU A 184 -1.52 14.42 -8.68
C LEU A 184 -2.90 15.05 -8.83
N LYS A 185 -2.99 16.38 -8.94
CA LYS A 185 -4.25 17.07 -9.25
C LYS A 185 -4.80 16.68 -10.61
N ARG A 186 -3.94 16.38 -11.58
CA ARG A 186 -4.36 15.84 -12.87
C ARG A 186 -4.91 14.44 -12.70
N VAL A 187 -4.22 13.56 -11.99
CA VAL A 187 -4.69 12.20 -11.64
C VAL A 187 -6.08 12.24 -11.00
N ALA A 188 -6.30 13.13 -10.04
CA ALA A 188 -7.61 13.29 -9.37
C ALA A 188 -8.75 13.69 -10.32
N LYS A 189 -8.45 14.35 -11.44
CA LYS A 189 -9.45 14.80 -12.43
C LYS A 189 -9.66 13.81 -13.58
N MET A 190 -8.85 12.77 -13.69
CA MET A 190 -8.99 11.78 -14.75
C MET A 190 -10.28 10.96 -14.57
N THR A 191 -10.85 10.54 -15.70
CA THR A 191 -11.94 9.55 -15.74
C THR A 191 -11.44 8.27 -15.09
N PHE A 192 -12.23 7.72 -14.18
CA PHE A 192 -11.89 6.48 -13.48
C PHE A 192 -11.83 5.29 -14.45
N ILE A 193 -10.75 4.49 -14.36
CA ILE A 193 -10.51 3.29 -15.16
C ILE A 193 -10.34 2.12 -14.18
N ALA A 194 -11.21 1.12 -14.27
CA ALA A 194 -11.30 0.04 -13.29
C ALA A 194 -10.05 -0.85 -13.26
N GLU A 195 -9.37 -0.99 -14.39
CA GLU A 195 -8.14 -1.76 -14.57
C GLU A 195 -6.93 -1.09 -13.88
N MET A 196 -6.94 0.23 -13.73
CA MET A 196 -5.83 1.02 -13.17
C MET A 196 -6.14 1.58 -11.78
N VAL A 197 -7.12 1.00 -11.10
CA VAL A 197 -7.59 1.49 -9.80
C VAL A 197 -6.52 1.46 -8.71
N ASP A 198 -5.61 0.49 -8.69
CA ASP A 198 -4.50 0.50 -7.72
C ASP A 198 -3.59 1.74 -7.92
N ASP A 199 -3.42 2.21 -9.17
CA ASP A 199 -2.66 3.44 -9.45
C ASP A 199 -3.47 4.70 -9.11
N PHE A 200 -4.79 4.71 -9.32
CA PHE A 200 -5.67 5.77 -8.82
C PHE A 200 -5.61 5.89 -7.30
N GLU A 201 -5.70 4.76 -6.59
CA GLU A 201 -5.62 4.72 -5.13
C GLU A 201 -4.30 5.31 -4.63
N ARG A 202 -3.16 4.89 -5.20
CA ARG A 202 -1.84 5.48 -4.89
C ARG A 202 -1.82 7.00 -5.14
N GLY A 203 -2.35 7.44 -6.28
CA GLY A 203 -2.44 8.86 -6.64
C GLY A 203 -3.29 9.67 -5.65
N TRP A 204 -4.47 9.17 -5.29
CA TRP A 204 -5.34 9.84 -4.32
C TRP A 204 -4.72 9.90 -2.94
N LEU A 205 -4.10 8.80 -2.47
CA LEU A 205 -3.41 8.76 -1.18
C LEU A 205 -2.24 9.75 -1.13
N MET A 206 -1.39 9.79 -2.15
CA MET A 206 -0.30 10.78 -2.22
C MET A 206 -0.82 12.22 -2.20
N LEU A 207 -1.93 12.50 -2.89
CA LEU A 207 -2.49 13.85 -2.91
C LEU A 207 -3.14 14.21 -1.58
N SER A 208 -3.82 13.26 -0.93
CA SER A 208 -4.35 13.40 0.42
C SER A 208 -3.25 13.73 1.41
N ASP A 209 -2.13 13.02 1.36
CA ASP A 209 -0.99 13.24 2.24
C ASP A 209 -0.41 14.67 2.08
N VAL A 210 -0.20 15.09 0.83
CA VAL A 210 0.23 16.47 0.51
C VAL A 210 -0.78 17.51 1.02
N TYR A 211 -2.08 17.22 0.98
CA TYR A 211 -3.10 18.11 1.52
C TYR A 211 -3.14 18.12 3.04
N ILE A 212 -2.96 16.99 3.72
CA ILE A 212 -2.85 16.91 5.18
C ILE A 212 -1.65 17.72 5.66
N ALA A 213 -0.48 17.53 5.04
CA ALA A 213 0.72 18.31 5.35
C ALA A 213 0.51 19.82 5.12
N GLY A 214 -0.31 20.17 4.12
CA GLY A 214 -0.69 21.56 3.81
C GLY A 214 -1.89 22.11 4.60
N GLY A 215 -2.43 21.37 5.58
CA GLY A 215 -3.60 21.77 6.38
C GLY A 215 -4.93 21.84 5.62
N LYS A 216 -5.01 21.25 4.41
CA LYS A 216 -6.21 21.25 3.55
C LYS A 216 -7.04 19.99 3.80
N TYR A 217 -7.57 19.87 5.01
CA TYR A 217 -8.21 18.66 5.50
C TYR A 217 -9.46 18.24 4.70
N ASP A 218 -10.32 19.19 4.29
CA ASP A 218 -11.51 18.89 3.49
C ASP A 218 -11.18 18.17 2.17
N LEU A 219 -10.15 18.65 1.47
CA LEU A 219 -9.71 18.06 0.20
C LEU A 219 -9.05 16.69 0.41
N ALA A 220 -8.33 16.50 1.51
CA ALA A 220 -7.76 15.21 1.86
C ALA A 220 -8.85 14.19 2.20
N GLU A 221 -9.87 14.60 2.96
CA GLU A 221 -11.01 13.76 3.33
C GLU A 221 -11.81 13.31 2.10
N GLU A 222 -12.08 14.22 1.15
CA GLU A 222 -12.76 13.88 -0.12
C GLU A 222 -12.02 12.77 -0.89
N LEU A 223 -10.70 12.91 -1.05
CA LEU A 223 -9.87 11.94 -1.75
C LEU A 223 -9.78 10.60 -1.01
N CYS A 224 -9.67 10.62 0.31
CA CYS A 224 -9.69 9.38 1.10
C CYS A 224 -11.04 8.67 0.98
N LYS A 225 -12.17 9.40 1.03
CA LYS A 225 -13.51 8.82 0.81
C LYS A 225 -13.63 8.23 -0.60
N ARG A 226 -13.10 8.90 -1.62
CA ARG A 226 -13.07 8.36 -2.99
C ARG A 226 -12.25 7.07 -3.10
N CYS A 227 -11.10 7.00 -2.42
CA CYS A 227 -10.30 5.78 -2.30
C CYS A 227 -11.09 4.65 -1.63
N LEU A 228 -11.83 4.94 -0.56
CA LEU A 228 -12.66 3.96 0.14
C LEU A 228 -13.90 3.51 -0.65
N GLN A 229 -14.38 4.30 -1.61
CA GLN A 229 -15.43 3.88 -2.54
C GLN A 229 -14.93 2.78 -3.49
N SER A 230 -13.68 2.83 -3.94
CA SER A 230 -13.09 1.79 -4.79
C SER A 230 -12.53 0.62 -3.99
N ASN A 231 -11.99 0.88 -2.79
CA ASN A 231 -11.38 -0.12 -1.93
C ASN A 231 -11.60 0.19 -0.45
N LYS A 232 -12.63 -0.44 0.12
CA LYS A 232 -13.01 -0.32 1.53
C LYS A 232 -11.96 -0.85 2.50
N SER A 233 -11.06 -1.71 2.01
CA SER A 233 -9.95 -2.29 2.79
C SER A 233 -8.69 -1.42 2.79
N CYS A 234 -8.71 -0.25 2.15
CA CYS A 234 -7.54 0.62 2.10
C CYS A 234 -7.24 1.21 3.49
N ALA A 235 -6.36 0.52 4.24
CA ALA A 235 -6.00 0.92 5.59
C ALA A 235 -5.39 2.33 5.65
N LYS A 236 -4.56 2.69 4.66
CA LYS A 236 -3.95 4.02 4.60
C LYS A 236 -4.97 5.14 4.44
N ALA A 237 -6.03 4.94 3.65
CA ALA A 237 -7.11 5.92 3.54
C ALA A 237 -7.84 6.11 4.87
N TRP A 238 -8.10 5.03 5.61
CA TRP A 238 -8.65 5.09 6.96
C TRP A 238 -7.69 5.79 7.93
N GLU A 239 -6.39 5.52 7.85
CA GLU A 239 -5.37 6.19 8.68
C GLU A 239 -5.38 7.69 8.43
N PHE A 240 -5.38 8.13 7.17
CA PHE A 240 -5.43 9.55 6.80
C PHE A 240 -6.71 10.25 7.27
N LEU A 241 -7.87 9.59 7.18
CA LEU A 241 -9.09 10.12 7.80
C LEU A 241 -8.96 10.25 9.33
N GLY A 242 -8.31 9.27 9.98
CA GLY A 242 -7.98 9.35 11.40
C GLY A 242 -7.09 10.55 11.74
N VAL A 243 -6.04 10.78 10.94
CA VAL A 243 -5.15 11.94 11.09
C VAL A 243 -5.91 13.25 10.93
N VAL A 244 -6.76 13.36 9.90
CA VAL A 244 -7.61 14.54 9.67
C VAL A 244 -8.48 14.82 10.89
N LYS A 245 -9.22 13.82 11.39
CA LYS A 245 -10.10 13.99 12.56
C LYS A 245 -9.33 14.27 13.85
N GLU A 246 -8.12 13.73 14.00
CA GLU A 246 -7.24 14.07 15.13
C GLU A 246 -6.80 15.53 15.09
N LYS A 247 -6.46 16.06 13.91
CA LYS A 247 -6.12 17.49 13.71
C LYS A 247 -7.31 18.42 13.97
N GLU A 248 -8.53 17.95 13.73
CA GLU A 248 -9.79 18.63 14.07
C GLU A 248 -10.18 18.46 15.56
N MET A 249 -9.40 17.72 16.35
CA MET A 249 -9.70 17.35 17.74
C MET A 249 -10.98 16.52 17.91
N SER A 250 -11.52 15.93 16.84
CA SER A 250 -12.61 14.94 16.92
C SER A 250 -12.05 13.55 17.25
N TYR A 251 -11.63 13.35 18.49
CA TYR A 251 -10.96 12.13 18.93
C TYR A 251 -11.84 10.87 18.82
N ARG A 252 -13.17 11.02 18.92
CA ARG A 252 -14.10 9.89 18.79
C ARG A 252 -14.16 9.38 17.34
N ASP A 253 -14.25 10.29 16.38
CA ASP A 253 -14.28 9.94 14.95
C ASP A 253 -12.90 9.46 14.49
N ALA A 254 -11.83 10.11 14.96
CA ALA A 254 -10.46 9.68 14.72
C ALA A 254 -10.24 8.24 15.18
N ALA A 255 -10.68 7.88 16.39
CA ALA A 255 -10.60 6.50 16.89
C ALA A 255 -11.33 5.51 15.98
N GLN A 256 -12.53 5.86 15.48
CA GLN A 256 -13.28 4.98 14.58
C GLN A 256 -12.56 4.74 13.25
N HIS A 257 -11.89 5.76 12.71
CA HIS A 257 -11.10 5.65 11.49
C HIS A 257 -9.82 4.84 11.72
N TYR A 258 -9.08 5.10 12.80
CA TYR A 258 -7.90 4.31 13.15
C TYR A 258 -8.22 2.85 13.47
N GLU A 259 -9.38 2.56 14.07
CA GLU A 259 -9.84 1.19 14.31
C GLU A 259 -10.01 0.42 12.99
N ASN A 260 -10.63 1.05 11.99
CA ASN A 260 -10.75 0.45 10.66
C ASN A 260 -9.37 0.28 9.99
N ALA A 261 -8.50 1.29 10.07
CA ALA A 261 -7.14 1.19 9.53
C ALA A 261 -6.39 -0.01 10.13
N TRP A 262 -6.39 -0.10 11.47
CA TRP A 262 -5.68 -1.14 12.19
C TRP A 262 -6.24 -2.53 11.93
N LYS A 263 -7.58 -2.65 11.84
CA LYS A 263 -8.26 -3.88 11.47
C LYS A 263 -7.84 -4.38 10.08
N TYR A 264 -7.80 -3.50 9.07
CA TYR A 264 -7.42 -3.90 7.71
C TYR A 264 -5.93 -4.14 7.53
N GLU A 265 -5.09 -3.69 8.47
CA GLU A 265 -3.68 -4.09 8.62
C GLU A 265 -3.49 -5.36 9.46
N ASN A 266 -4.57 -6.07 9.81
CA ASN A 266 -4.55 -7.24 10.69
C ASN A 266 -3.86 -6.97 12.04
N GLU A 267 -4.04 -5.77 12.59
CA GLU A 267 -3.45 -5.32 13.85
C GLU A 267 -1.90 -5.37 13.87
N ALA A 268 -1.26 -5.33 12.69
CA ALA A 268 0.19 -5.43 12.56
C ALA A 268 0.93 -4.11 12.86
N SER A 269 0.33 -2.96 12.51
CA SER A 269 1.00 -1.66 12.68
C SER A 269 0.93 -1.17 14.12
N ALA A 270 2.07 -1.20 14.83
CA ALA A 270 2.16 -0.63 16.17
C ALA A 270 1.91 0.89 16.18
N ALA A 271 2.28 1.60 15.12
CA ALA A 271 2.07 3.04 14.99
C ALA A 271 0.58 3.39 14.91
N VAL A 272 -0.19 2.68 14.09
CA VAL A 272 -1.65 2.87 14.00
C VAL A 272 -2.31 2.45 15.32
N GLY A 273 -1.88 1.33 15.93
CA GLY A 273 -2.37 0.89 17.23
C GLY A 273 -2.12 1.91 18.35
N TYR A 274 -0.95 2.55 18.37
CA TYR A 274 -0.66 3.66 19.29
C TYR A 274 -1.61 4.84 19.07
N LYS A 275 -1.75 5.32 17.82
CA LYS A 275 -2.67 6.42 17.48
C LYS A 275 -4.11 6.08 17.89
N LEU A 276 -4.57 4.85 17.64
CA LEU A 276 -5.88 4.36 18.04
C LEU A 276 -6.06 4.43 19.57
N SER A 277 -5.15 3.82 20.33
CA SER A 277 -5.22 3.80 21.79
C SER A 277 -5.20 5.22 22.40
N PHE A 278 -4.38 6.11 21.84
CA PHE A 278 -4.32 7.51 22.25
C PHE A 278 -5.65 8.24 22.00
N ASN A 279 -6.26 8.04 20.83
CA ASN A 279 -7.55 8.64 20.50
C ASN A 279 -8.69 8.07 21.36
N TYR A 280 -8.68 6.77 21.69
CA TYR A 280 -9.61 6.20 22.67
C TYR A 280 -9.46 6.82 24.06
N LEU A 281 -8.23 7.01 24.54
CA LEU A 281 -7.97 7.70 25.81
C LEU A 281 -8.56 9.12 25.81
N LYS A 282 -8.33 9.89 24.74
CA LYS A 282 -8.86 11.25 24.59
C LYS A 282 -10.39 11.27 24.48
N ALA A 283 -10.99 10.25 23.87
CA ALA A 283 -12.43 10.03 23.80
C ALA A 283 -13.03 9.43 25.09
N LYS A 284 -12.25 9.27 26.17
CA LYS A 284 -12.64 8.66 27.45
C LYS A 284 -13.11 7.19 27.36
N LYS A 285 -12.73 6.49 26.29
CA LYS A 285 -12.94 5.05 26.10
C LYS A 285 -11.78 4.28 26.70
N TYR A 286 -11.68 4.29 28.03
CA TYR A 286 -10.47 3.82 28.72
C TYR A 286 -10.24 2.31 28.58
N VAL A 287 -11.29 1.49 28.58
CA VAL A 287 -11.20 0.03 28.41
C VAL A 287 -10.64 -0.30 27.03
N ASP A 288 -11.25 0.24 25.97
CA ASP A 288 -10.79 0.07 24.59
C ASP A 288 -9.33 0.52 24.42
N ALA A 289 -8.94 1.64 25.03
CA ALA A 289 -7.56 2.12 25.00
C ALA A 289 -6.56 1.12 25.62
N ILE A 290 -6.92 0.55 26.78
CA ILE A 290 -6.10 -0.45 27.48
C ILE A 290 -5.96 -1.73 26.66
N ASP A 291 -7.05 -2.21 26.06
CA ASP A 291 -7.04 -3.44 25.24
C ASP A 291 -6.11 -3.30 24.03
N VAL A 292 -6.19 -2.16 23.33
CA VAL A 292 -5.29 -1.87 22.21
C VAL A 292 -3.84 -1.78 22.68
N CYS A 293 -3.56 -1.12 23.81
CA CYS A 293 -2.20 -1.06 24.38
C CYS A 293 -1.63 -2.45 24.66
N HIS A 294 -2.43 -3.35 25.24
CA HIS A 294 -2.00 -4.71 25.51
C HIS A 294 -1.71 -5.50 24.24
N LYS A 295 -2.55 -5.37 23.21
CA LYS A 295 -2.31 -6.00 21.91
C LYS A 295 -1.02 -5.50 21.25
N VAL A 296 -0.78 -4.18 21.23
CA VAL A 296 0.46 -3.59 20.69
C VAL A 296 1.68 -4.06 21.49
N LEU A 297 1.64 -3.97 22.82
CA LEU A 297 2.75 -4.36 23.70
C LEU A 297 3.02 -5.87 23.71
N LYS A 298 2.04 -6.70 23.33
CA LYS A 298 2.25 -8.14 23.16
C LYS A 298 3.14 -8.43 21.95
N GLN A 299 2.99 -7.68 20.86
CA GLN A 299 3.79 -7.83 19.64
C GLN A 299 5.10 -7.03 19.72
N TYR A 300 5.06 -5.85 20.34
CA TYR A 300 6.17 -4.92 20.47
C TYR A 300 6.32 -4.48 21.94
N PRO A 301 6.95 -5.30 22.81
CA PRO A 301 7.05 -5.05 24.25
C PRO A 301 7.67 -3.71 24.63
N ASP A 302 8.57 -3.21 23.80
CA ASP A 302 9.35 -1.98 24.00
C ASP A 302 8.83 -0.81 23.16
N TYR A 303 7.61 -0.89 22.60
CA TYR A 303 7.05 0.20 21.81
C TYR A 303 7.01 1.50 22.65
N PRO A 304 7.63 2.59 22.15
CA PRO A 304 7.89 3.76 22.97
C PRO A 304 6.58 4.47 23.34
N LYS A 305 6.59 5.13 24.50
CA LYS A 305 5.54 6.04 24.98
C LYS A 305 4.18 5.40 25.30
N ILE A 306 3.75 4.31 24.66
CA ILE A 306 2.40 3.74 24.83
C ILE A 306 2.07 3.35 26.28
N ARG A 307 3.04 2.85 27.04
CA ARG A 307 2.87 2.50 28.47
C ARG A 307 2.55 3.74 29.32
N LYS A 308 3.44 4.74 29.27
CA LYS A 308 3.36 5.94 30.10
C LYS A 308 2.28 6.91 29.61
N ASP A 309 2.18 7.11 28.30
CA ASP A 309 1.33 8.16 27.73
C ASP A 309 -0.11 7.73 27.53
N VAL A 310 -0.39 6.42 27.45
CA VAL A 310 -1.73 5.88 27.22
C VAL A 310 -2.17 4.92 28.32
N LEU A 311 -1.50 3.77 28.46
CA LEU A 311 -1.94 2.66 29.31
C LEU A 311 -2.09 3.05 30.79
N GLU A 312 -1.07 3.69 31.37
CA GLU A 312 -1.09 4.12 32.78
C GLU A 312 -2.17 5.18 33.03
N LYS A 313 -2.31 6.16 32.13
CA LYS A 313 -3.32 7.22 32.23
C LYS A 313 -4.74 6.68 32.12
N ALA A 314 -4.99 5.74 31.20
CA ALA A 314 -6.28 5.07 31.06
C ALA A 314 -6.64 4.27 32.32
N ARG A 315 -5.68 3.55 32.90
CA ARG A 315 -5.87 2.80 34.16
C ARG A 315 -6.16 3.70 35.35
N GLN A 316 -5.47 4.83 35.46
CA GLN A 316 -5.73 5.82 36.51
C GLN A 316 -7.14 6.38 36.38
N ALA A 317 -7.55 6.76 35.16
CA ALA A 317 -8.88 7.32 34.90
C ALA A 317 -10.05 6.35 35.13
N LEU A 318 -9.82 5.03 35.12
CA LEU A 318 -10.83 4.02 35.49
C LEU A 318 -10.99 3.85 37.01
N ARG A 319 -9.99 4.29 37.80
CA ARG A 319 -9.98 4.15 39.27
C ARG A 319 -10.55 5.37 39.98
N THR A 320 -10.77 6.45 39.27
CA THR A 320 -11.34 7.73 39.73
C THR A 320 -12.76 7.89 39.22
#